data_AF-A0A931Y2M7-F1
#
_entry.id   AF-A0A931Y2M7-F1
#
_cell.length_a   1.000
_cell.length_b   1.000
_cell.length_c   1.000
_cell.angle_alpha   90.00
_cell.angle_beta   90.00
_cell.angle_gamma   90.00
#
_symmetry.space_group_name_H-M   'P 1'
#
loop_
_entity.id
_entity.type
_entity.pdbx_description
1 polymer ?
#
loop_
_entity_poly.entity_id
_entity_poly.type
_entity_poly.pdbx_seq_one_letter_code
_entity_poly.pdbx_strand_id
1 'polypeptide(L)'
;MIVLLGVVGCGGTKEEPKTPESTVKATKVEPAPTATPTTTETKAEEKAEKKAEKAEEKAEKKAEKKKSAKEVVTASGAVFMFSLADSEGAKKAVDEDCGKKAKKDDKKLESCKKDAEAAGANEGIRFEKDDKGDWYWVSFGKEKDKEVVYNKVKFTVGDEAEGKLTLKPEGKDQGKKAMKTLPKEVVLEVPDESTVVMQDPKKGKLVYKKK
;
A
#
# COMPACT_ATOMS: atom_id res chain seq x y z
N MET A 1 58.94 -7.14 -5.27
CA MET A 1 59.60 -5.92 -5.80
C MET A 1 58.51 -4.90 -6.08
N ILE A 2 58.71 -3.68 -5.58
CA ILE A 2 57.90 -2.45 -5.72
C ILE A 2 56.61 -2.38 -4.89
N VAL A 3 56.78 -1.68 -3.77
CA VAL A 3 55.83 -0.96 -2.93
C VAL A 3 55.49 0.39 -3.60
N LEU A 4 54.22 0.80 -3.57
CA LEU A 4 53.74 2.18 -3.78
C LEU A 4 52.43 2.29 -2.97
N LEU A 5 52.39 2.76 -1.72
CA LEU A 5 52.62 4.11 -1.17
C LEU A 5 51.83 5.23 -1.88
N GLY A 6 50.58 5.38 -1.44
CA GLY A 6 50.03 6.65 -0.91
C GLY A 6 49.64 7.76 -1.88
N VAL A 7 48.34 8.14 -1.85
CA VAL A 7 47.94 9.55 -1.76
C VAL A 7 46.75 9.66 -0.80
N VAL A 8 46.99 10.35 0.31
CA VAL A 8 46.00 10.85 1.28
C VAL A 8 45.44 12.16 0.70
N GLY A 9 44.18 12.16 0.30
CA GLY A 9 43.45 13.35 -0.12
C GLY A 9 42.48 13.79 0.97
N CYS A 10 42.95 14.62 1.88
CA CYS A 10 42.13 15.33 2.87
C CYS A 10 41.83 16.73 2.34
N GLY A 11 40.56 17.02 2.07
CA GLY A 11 40.04 18.36 1.76
C GLY A 11 38.51 18.26 1.81
N GLY A 12 37.77 18.88 2.73
CA GLY A 12 38.05 20.10 3.48
C GLY A 12 37.26 21.25 2.88
N THR A 13 35.93 21.16 2.84
CA THR A 13 35.06 22.33 2.65
C THR A 13 33.84 22.15 3.53
N LYS A 14 33.88 22.87 4.66
CA LYS A 14 32.80 23.01 5.63
C LYS A 14 32.01 24.24 5.19
N GLU A 15 30.87 24.04 4.56
CA GLU A 15 29.88 25.11 4.38
C GLU A 15 29.02 25.21 5.64
N GLU A 16 28.97 26.40 6.24
CA GLU A 16 28.03 26.78 7.28
C GLU A 16 26.65 27.04 6.66
N PRO A 17 25.58 26.35 7.08
CA PRO A 17 24.22 26.76 6.76
C PRO A 17 23.77 27.86 7.72
N LYS A 18 23.42 29.00 7.11
CA LYS A 18 22.83 30.19 7.74
C LYS A 18 21.53 29.87 8.47
N THR A 19 21.43 30.35 9.70
CA THR A 19 20.23 30.41 10.52
C THR A 19 19.19 31.37 9.91
N PRO A 20 17.96 30.95 9.62
CA PRO A 20 16.86 31.88 9.45
C PRO A 20 16.24 32.24 10.81
N GLU A 21 16.40 33.50 11.20
CA GLU A 21 15.48 34.16 12.15
C GLU A 21 14.09 34.22 11.52
N SER A 22 13.06 33.74 12.23
CA SER A 22 11.68 34.16 11.96
C SER A 22 10.81 34.05 13.20
N THR A 23 10.76 35.17 13.89
CA THR A 23 9.59 35.88 14.42
C THR A 23 8.35 35.08 14.86
N VAL A 24 8.16 35.14 16.17
CA VAL A 24 6.97 34.95 16.99
C VAL A 24 5.64 35.40 16.33
N LYS A 25 4.62 34.55 16.39
CA LYS A 25 3.24 35.01 16.62
C LYS A 25 2.50 34.03 17.54
N ALA A 26 2.30 34.47 18.77
CA ALA A 26 1.49 33.81 19.78
C ALA A 26 0.01 34.01 19.45
N THR A 27 -0.75 32.93 19.28
CA THR A 27 -2.21 32.96 19.27
C THR A 27 -2.72 32.36 20.57
N LYS A 28 -3.21 33.24 21.44
CA LYS A 28 -4.00 32.95 22.63
C LYS A 28 -5.40 32.53 22.17
N VAL A 29 -5.86 31.33 22.55
CA VAL A 29 -7.29 30.99 22.54
C VAL A 29 -7.66 30.43 23.91
N GLU A 30 -8.70 31.04 24.44
CA GLU A 30 -9.27 30.96 25.78
C GLU A 30 -10.13 29.69 25.96
N PRO A 31 -10.32 29.17 27.19
CA PRO A 31 -11.02 27.91 27.44
C PRO A 31 -12.51 28.02 27.81
N ALA A 32 -13.19 26.86 27.69
CA ALA A 32 -14.40 26.40 28.37
C ALA A 32 -15.78 26.92 27.84
N PRO A 33 -16.94 26.26 28.12
CA PRO A 33 -17.18 25.21 29.13
C PRO A 33 -18.18 24.06 28.77
N THR A 34 -18.32 23.16 29.76
CA THR A 34 -19.53 22.44 30.24
C THR A 34 -19.97 21.09 29.64
N ALA A 35 -19.84 20.06 30.49
CA ALA A 35 -20.77 18.94 30.64
C ALA A 35 -22.19 19.46 30.96
N THR A 36 -23.31 18.77 30.79
CA THR A 36 -23.72 17.50 31.45
C THR A 36 -25.11 17.07 30.87
N PRO A 37 -25.79 16.03 31.41
CA PRO A 37 -26.38 14.90 30.67
C PRO A 37 -27.84 15.13 30.22
N THR A 38 -28.47 14.16 29.54
CA THR A 38 -29.83 13.66 29.87
C THR A 38 -30.21 12.46 29.01
N THR A 39 -30.56 11.39 29.72
CA THR A 39 -31.24 10.17 29.32
C THR A 39 -32.66 10.47 28.83
N THR A 40 -33.11 9.84 27.74
CA THR A 40 -34.55 9.64 27.51
C THR A 40 -34.76 8.31 26.81
N GLU A 41 -35.17 7.30 27.59
CA GLU A 41 -35.95 6.18 27.09
C GLU A 41 -37.28 6.69 26.53
N THR A 42 -37.71 6.20 25.37
CA THR A 42 -39.13 5.89 25.15
C THR A 42 -39.26 4.75 24.15
N LYS A 43 -39.82 3.67 24.67
CA LYS A 43 -40.36 2.47 24.06
C LYS A 43 -41.80 2.76 23.57
N ALA A 44 -42.11 2.46 22.32
CA ALA A 44 -43.47 2.14 21.80
C ALA A 44 -43.30 1.70 20.32
N GLU A 45 -43.46 0.40 20.03
CA GLU A 45 -44.64 -0.17 19.35
C GLU A 45 -44.83 0.40 17.94
N GLU A 46 -44.42 -0.34 16.91
CA GLU A 46 -45.22 -1.40 16.27
C GLU A 46 -46.52 -0.85 15.64
N LYS A 47 -46.70 -1.18 14.35
CA LYS A 47 -47.94 -1.11 13.56
C LYS A 47 -48.10 0.08 12.60
N ALA A 48 -47.54 -0.10 11.40
CA ALA A 48 -48.12 0.42 10.16
C ALA A 48 -47.75 -0.48 8.97
N GLU A 49 -48.22 -1.73 9.02
CA GLU A 49 -48.43 -2.50 7.80
C GLU A 49 -49.51 -1.83 6.93
N LYS A 50 -49.39 -2.04 5.62
CA LYS A 50 -50.31 -1.69 4.52
C LYS A 50 -50.18 -0.30 3.90
N LYS A 51 -49.07 -0.08 3.18
CA LYS A 51 -49.08 0.52 1.83
C LYS A 51 -47.77 0.27 1.06
N ALA A 52 -47.33 -0.98 0.98
CA ALA A 52 -46.05 -1.34 0.34
C ALA A 52 -46.21 -2.41 -0.75
N GLU A 53 -47.33 -2.40 -1.48
CA GLU A 53 -47.59 -3.38 -2.54
C GLU A 53 -47.88 -2.67 -3.87
N LYS A 54 -47.03 -1.70 -4.25
CA LYS A 54 -46.90 -1.21 -5.65
C LYS A 54 -45.71 -0.28 -5.86
N ALA A 55 -44.53 -0.63 -5.34
CA ALA A 55 -43.29 0.11 -5.61
C ALA A 55 -42.03 -0.77 -5.65
N GLU A 56 -42.19 -2.09 -5.75
CA GLU A 56 -41.06 -3.04 -5.82
C GLU A 56 -40.66 -3.45 -7.24
N GLU A 57 -41.31 -2.92 -8.28
CA GLU A 57 -41.03 -3.28 -9.69
C GLU A 57 -40.31 -2.17 -10.47
N LYS A 58 -39.45 -1.39 -9.82
CA LYS A 58 -38.56 -0.44 -10.53
C LYS A 58 -37.28 -0.08 -9.79
N ALA A 59 -36.77 -1.01 -8.99
CA ALA A 59 -35.44 -0.93 -8.39
C ALA A 59 -34.51 -2.05 -8.89
N GLU A 60 -34.81 -2.67 -10.05
CA GLU A 60 -33.77 -3.22 -10.92
C GLU A 60 -32.92 -2.07 -11.48
N LYS A 61 -32.20 -1.39 -10.59
CA LYS A 61 -30.95 -0.73 -10.92
C LYS A 61 -30.12 -1.81 -11.57
N LYS A 62 -30.04 -1.76 -12.91
CA LYS A 62 -28.98 -2.27 -13.77
C LYS A 62 -27.71 -2.51 -12.94
N ALA A 63 -27.60 -3.70 -12.34
CA ALA A 63 -26.43 -4.08 -11.60
C ALA A 63 -25.37 -4.27 -12.68
N GLU A 64 -24.55 -3.24 -12.90
CA GLU A 64 -23.36 -3.38 -13.73
C GLU A 64 -22.63 -4.62 -13.22
N LYS A 65 -22.49 -5.62 -14.10
CA LYS A 65 -21.83 -6.88 -13.77
C LYS A 65 -20.43 -6.51 -13.30
N LYS A 66 -20.18 -6.59 -11.99
CA LYS A 66 -18.86 -6.38 -11.44
C LYS A 66 -17.91 -7.37 -12.12
N LYS A 67 -16.78 -6.86 -12.62
CA LYS A 67 -15.73 -7.71 -13.19
C LYS A 67 -15.25 -8.71 -12.15
N SER A 68 -14.86 -9.89 -12.62
CA SER A 68 -14.29 -10.91 -11.75
C SER A 68 -12.92 -10.45 -11.22
N ALA A 69 -12.45 -11.01 -10.10
CA ALA A 69 -11.14 -10.67 -9.54
C ALA A 69 -10.03 -10.98 -10.55
N LYS A 70 -10.14 -12.12 -11.22
CA LYS A 70 -9.25 -12.49 -12.33
C LYS A 70 -9.28 -11.46 -13.44
N GLU A 71 -10.44 -11.02 -13.89
CA GLU A 71 -10.57 -10.03 -14.97
C GLU A 71 -9.92 -8.69 -14.58
N VAL A 72 -10.13 -8.21 -13.36
CA VAL A 72 -9.52 -6.95 -12.87
C VAL A 72 -8.00 -7.05 -12.83
N VAL A 73 -7.48 -8.14 -12.24
CA VAL A 73 -6.04 -8.36 -12.03
C VAL A 73 -5.30 -8.60 -13.36
N THR A 74 -5.94 -9.31 -14.28
CA THR A 74 -5.37 -9.69 -15.59
C THR A 74 -5.75 -8.75 -16.73
N ALA A 75 -6.45 -7.65 -16.44
CA ALA A 75 -6.78 -6.64 -17.44
C ALA A 75 -5.51 -6.09 -18.11
N SER A 76 -5.56 -5.96 -19.43
CA SER A 76 -4.40 -5.49 -20.21
C SER A 76 -3.93 -4.12 -19.71
N GLY A 77 -2.64 -4.03 -19.40
CA GLY A 77 -2.01 -2.79 -18.91
C GLY A 77 -2.38 -2.41 -17.46
N ALA A 78 -3.05 -3.28 -16.70
CA ALA A 78 -3.36 -3.00 -15.30
C ALA A 78 -2.07 -2.90 -14.46
N VAL A 79 -1.90 -1.74 -13.82
CA VAL A 79 -0.79 -1.44 -12.90
C VAL A 79 -1.39 -0.93 -11.60
N PHE A 80 -0.98 -1.51 -10.49
CA PHE A 80 -1.44 -1.13 -9.16
C PHE A 80 -0.25 -0.67 -8.31
N MET A 81 -0.28 0.59 -7.87
CA MET A 81 0.74 1.23 -7.04
C MET A 81 0.49 0.95 -5.57
N PHE A 82 1.55 0.71 -4.80
CA PHE A 82 1.45 0.44 -3.38
C PHE A 82 0.96 1.68 -2.61
N SER A 83 -0.01 1.49 -1.71
CA SER A 83 -0.50 2.52 -0.81
C SER A 83 -0.08 2.20 0.63
N LEU A 84 0.97 2.87 1.12
CA LEU A 84 1.40 2.74 2.51
C LEU A 84 0.31 3.22 3.48
N ALA A 85 -0.44 4.27 3.10
CA ALA A 85 -1.49 4.86 3.92
C ALA A 85 -2.65 3.88 4.18
N ASP A 86 -3.00 3.05 3.20
CA ASP A 86 -4.09 2.07 3.32
C ASP A 86 -3.61 0.69 3.80
N SER A 87 -2.29 0.52 4.00
CA SER A 87 -1.67 -0.75 4.40
C SER A 87 -1.26 -0.71 5.88
N GLU A 88 -2.21 -0.91 6.79
CA GLU A 88 -1.99 -0.78 8.25
C GLU A 88 -0.78 -1.59 8.77
N GLY A 89 -0.65 -2.84 8.34
CA GLY A 89 0.46 -3.69 8.79
C GLY A 89 1.81 -3.24 8.23
N ALA A 90 1.84 -2.68 7.00
CA ALA A 90 3.05 -2.07 6.46
C ALA A 90 3.41 -0.77 7.18
N LYS A 91 2.42 0.07 7.52
CA LYS A 91 2.62 1.29 8.31
C LYS A 91 3.19 0.97 9.68
N LYS A 92 2.65 -0.03 10.38
CA LYS A 92 3.18 -0.51 11.65
C LYS A 92 4.63 -0.97 11.53
N ALA A 93 4.96 -1.73 10.48
CA ALA A 93 6.33 -2.18 10.23
C ALA A 93 7.29 -0.99 9.99
N VAL A 94 6.86 0.05 9.27
CA VAL A 94 7.62 1.29 9.07
C VAL A 94 7.81 2.03 10.39
N ASP A 95 6.75 2.17 11.19
CA ASP A 95 6.82 2.84 12.50
C ASP A 95 7.82 2.14 13.44
N GLU A 96 7.81 0.81 13.49
CA GLU A 96 8.75 0.02 14.29
C GLU A 96 10.20 0.14 13.81
N ASP A 97 10.45 0.04 12.50
CA ASP A 97 11.79 0.15 11.92
C ASP A 97 12.37 1.56 12.08
N CYS A 98 11.57 2.59 11.76
CA CYS A 98 11.99 3.97 11.92
C CYS A 98 12.18 4.36 13.40
N GLY A 99 11.35 3.85 14.31
CA GLY A 99 11.53 4.05 15.75
C GLY A 99 12.87 3.51 16.25
N LYS A 100 13.26 2.31 15.80
CA LYS A 100 14.57 1.71 16.12
C LYS A 100 15.74 2.52 15.55
N LYS A 101 15.63 3.00 14.31
CA LYS A 101 16.68 3.81 13.65
C LYS A 101 16.85 5.19 14.26
N ALA A 102 15.73 5.82 14.66
CA ALA A 102 15.73 7.18 15.18
C ALA A 102 16.34 7.31 16.59
N LYS A 103 16.33 6.24 17.40
CA LYS A 103 16.87 6.24 18.78
C LYS A 103 16.35 7.43 19.63
N LYS A 104 15.03 7.71 19.54
CA LYS A 104 14.32 8.84 20.21
C LYS A 104 14.57 10.24 19.62
N ASP A 105 15.17 10.33 18.43
CA ASP A 105 15.29 11.60 17.70
C ASP A 105 14.06 11.81 16.79
N ASP A 106 13.19 12.75 17.17
CA ASP A 106 11.93 12.99 16.45
C ASP A 106 12.15 13.42 15.00
N LYS A 107 13.21 14.19 14.70
CA LYS A 107 13.52 14.61 13.32
C LYS A 107 13.96 13.43 12.47
N LYS A 108 14.76 12.51 13.02
CA LYS A 108 15.14 11.27 12.33
C LYS A 108 13.95 10.34 12.14
N LEU A 109 13.04 10.28 13.12
CA LEU A 109 11.82 9.50 13.00
C LEU A 109 10.94 10.01 11.86
N GLU A 110 10.69 11.32 11.82
CA GLU A 110 9.88 11.96 10.78
C GLU A 110 10.52 11.79 9.39
N SER A 111 11.83 12.05 9.26
CA SER A 111 12.56 11.86 8.00
C SER A 111 12.48 10.42 7.52
N CYS A 112 12.70 9.44 8.41
CA CYS A 112 12.64 8.02 8.05
C CYS A 112 11.25 7.62 7.53
N LYS A 113 10.17 8.11 8.17
CA LYS A 113 8.81 7.82 7.71
C LYS A 113 8.51 8.46 6.36
N LYS A 114 8.94 9.70 6.13
CA LYS A 114 8.82 10.39 4.84
C LYS A 114 9.58 9.65 3.74
N ASP A 115 10.78 9.17 4.03
CA ASP A 115 11.57 8.38 3.07
C ASP A 115 10.87 7.04 2.74
N ALA A 116 10.28 6.38 3.75
CA ALA A 116 9.52 5.16 3.54
C ALA A 116 8.24 5.38 2.71
N GLU A 117 7.54 6.49 2.94
CA GLU A 117 6.37 6.89 2.14
C GLU A 117 6.75 7.19 0.69
N ALA A 118 7.81 7.97 0.48
CA ALA A 118 8.33 8.29 -0.85
C ALA A 118 8.83 7.04 -1.58
N ALA A 119 9.48 6.11 -0.89
CA ALA A 119 9.87 4.81 -1.44
C ALA A 119 8.63 4.00 -1.84
N GLY A 120 7.65 3.87 -0.95
CA GLY A 120 6.42 3.11 -1.19
C GLY A 120 5.60 3.64 -2.37
N ALA A 121 5.52 4.97 -2.54
CA ALA A 121 4.83 5.60 -3.67
C ALA A 121 5.43 5.26 -5.04
N ASN A 122 6.67 4.78 -5.07
CA ASN A 122 7.35 4.34 -6.28
C ASN A 122 7.23 2.83 -6.53
N GLU A 123 6.69 2.06 -5.58
CA GLU A 123 6.52 0.61 -5.71
C GLU A 123 5.13 0.25 -6.25
N GLY A 124 5.07 -0.84 -7.02
CA GLY A 124 3.81 -1.33 -7.56
C GLY A 124 3.89 -2.79 -7.99
N ILE A 125 2.73 -3.31 -8.38
CA ILE A 125 2.55 -4.64 -8.94
C ILE A 125 1.81 -4.57 -10.27
N ARG A 126 2.12 -5.51 -11.15
CA ARG A 126 1.36 -5.78 -12.37
C ARG A 126 1.38 -7.27 -12.68
N PHE A 127 0.46 -7.68 -13.54
CA PHE A 127 0.34 -9.06 -14.00
C PHE A 127 0.47 -9.05 -15.51
N GLU A 128 1.45 -9.78 -16.03
CA GLU A 128 1.77 -9.79 -17.46
C GLU A 128 1.78 -11.21 -17.99
N LYS A 129 1.37 -11.36 -19.24
CA LYS A 129 1.41 -12.62 -19.98
C LYS A 129 2.57 -12.56 -20.96
N ASP A 130 3.43 -13.57 -20.99
CA ASP A 130 4.51 -13.65 -21.98
C ASP A 130 4.01 -14.17 -23.34
N ASP A 131 4.92 -14.25 -24.32
CA ASP A 131 4.62 -14.72 -25.68
C ASP A 131 4.19 -16.20 -25.74
N LYS A 132 4.50 -16.98 -24.70
CA LYS A 132 4.10 -18.40 -24.57
C LYS A 132 2.75 -18.54 -23.90
N GLY A 133 2.18 -17.44 -23.41
CA GLY A 133 0.94 -17.42 -22.69
C GLY A 133 1.07 -17.69 -21.19
N ASP A 134 2.28 -17.71 -20.65
CA ASP A 134 2.52 -17.88 -19.21
C ASP A 134 2.28 -16.55 -18.47
N TRP A 135 1.66 -16.61 -17.30
CA TRP A 135 1.38 -15.45 -16.47
C TRP A 135 2.50 -15.19 -15.45
N TYR A 136 2.85 -13.92 -15.26
CA TYR A 136 3.86 -13.46 -14.32
C TYR A 136 3.31 -12.37 -13.40
N TRP A 137 3.54 -12.53 -12.10
CA TRP A 137 3.38 -11.49 -11.10
C TRP A 137 4.68 -10.72 -11.03
N VAL A 138 4.60 -9.42 -11.32
CA VAL A 138 5.75 -8.53 -11.35
C VAL A 138 5.59 -7.49 -10.27
N SER A 139 6.53 -7.44 -9.32
CA SER A 139 6.70 -6.29 -8.43
C SER A 139 7.82 -5.42 -8.98
N PHE A 140 7.60 -4.11 -8.98
CA PHE A 140 8.54 -3.14 -9.51
C PHE A 140 8.63 -1.92 -8.61
N GLY A 141 9.70 -1.15 -8.79
CA GLY A 141 9.86 0.17 -8.19
C GLY A 141 10.59 1.12 -9.12
N LYS A 142 10.87 2.34 -8.64
CA LYS A 142 11.79 3.26 -9.32
C LYS A 142 13.10 3.38 -8.54
N GLU A 143 14.21 3.21 -9.24
CA GLU A 143 15.55 3.56 -8.74
C GLU A 143 16.17 4.56 -9.72
N LYS A 144 16.57 5.75 -9.25
CA LYS A 144 17.13 6.82 -10.10
C LYS A 144 16.26 7.10 -11.34
N ASP A 145 14.94 7.23 -11.12
CA ASP A 145 13.90 7.46 -12.14
C ASP A 145 13.73 6.36 -13.20
N LYS A 146 14.42 5.22 -13.06
CA LYS A 146 14.25 4.07 -13.93
C LYS A 146 13.41 3.01 -13.23
N GLU A 147 12.50 2.41 -13.97
CA GLU A 147 11.78 1.24 -13.47
C GLU A 147 12.77 0.09 -13.24
N VAL A 148 12.65 -0.55 -12.08
CA VAL A 148 13.42 -1.74 -11.71
C VAL A 148 12.44 -2.82 -11.29
N VAL A 149 12.53 -3.97 -11.94
CA VAL A 149 11.77 -5.16 -11.57
C VAL A 149 12.41 -5.81 -10.34
N TYR A 150 11.70 -5.81 -9.22
CA TYR A 150 12.16 -6.40 -7.98
C TYR A 150 11.91 -7.90 -7.97
N ASN A 151 10.69 -8.34 -8.27
CA ASN A 151 10.33 -9.74 -8.41
C ASN A 151 9.60 -9.95 -9.74
N LYS A 152 9.86 -11.08 -10.39
CA LYS A 152 9.10 -11.56 -11.55
C LYS A 152 8.91 -13.05 -11.41
N VAL A 153 7.69 -13.44 -11.07
CA VAL A 153 7.36 -14.80 -10.64
C VAL A 153 6.28 -15.36 -11.53
N LYS A 154 6.57 -16.45 -12.23
CA LYS A 154 5.55 -17.20 -12.97
C LYS A 154 4.49 -17.71 -12.00
N PHE A 155 3.23 -17.68 -12.37
CA PHE A 155 2.16 -18.26 -11.56
C PHE A 155 1.07 -18.91 -12.40
N THR A 156 0.35 -19.84 -11.79
CA THR A 156 -0.94 -20.32 -12.27
C THR A 156 -2.07 -19.74 -11.44
N VAL A 157 -3.20 -19.47 -12.08
CA VAL A 157 -4.42 -19.03 -11.39
C VAL A 157 -5.03 -20.25 -10.69
N GLY A 158 -5.17 -20.15 -9.37
CA GLY A 158 -5.88 -21.12 -8.55
C GLY A 158 -7.37 -20.77 -8.44
N ASP A 159 -7.91 -20.88 -7.22
CA ASP A 159 -9.31 -20.65 -6.94
C ASP A 159 -9.70 -19.16 -7.03
N GLU A 160 -10.91 -18.89 -7.49
CA GLU A 160 -11.53 -17.57 -7.52
C GLU A 160 -12.87 -17.62 -6.79
N ALA A 161 -13.06 -16.79 -5.77
CA ALA A 161 -14.26 -16.77 -4.94
C ALA A 161 -14.51 -15.37 -4.36
N GLU A 162 -15.72 -14.83 -4.54
CA GLU A 162 -16.18 -13.60 -3.86
C GLU A 162 -15.22 -12.41 -3.96
N GLY A 163 -14.65 -12.17 -5.15
CA GLY A 163 -13.66 -11.09 -5.34
C GLY A 163 -12.26 -11.43 -4.84
N LYS A 164 -12.00 -12.69 -4.44
CA LYS A 164 -10.67 -13.20 -4.11
C LYS A 164 -10.11 -14.04 -5.25
N LEU A 165 -8.81 -13.94 -5.45
CA LEU A 165 -8.06 -14.68 -6.44
C LEU A 165 -6.81 -15.28 -5.78
N THR A 166 -6.69 -16.60 -5.81
CA THR A 166 -5.50 -17.31 -5.34
C THR A 166 -4.55 -17.52 -6.51
N LEU A 167 -3.31 -17.07 -6.35
CA LEU A 167 -2.21 -17.34 -7.28
C LEU A 167 -1.32 -18.42 -6.70
N LYS A 168 -0.83 -19.32 -7.57
CA LYS A 168 0.12 -20.38 -7.20
C LYS A 168 1.45 -20.08 -7.90
N PRO A 169 2.43 -19.48 -7.19
CA PRO A 169 3.74 -19.20 -7.73
C PRO A 169 4.47 -20.47 -8.19
N GLU A 170 5.19 -20.37 -9.30
CA GLU A 170 5.91 -21.48 -9.93
C GLU A 170 7.33 -21.07 -10.32
N GLY A 171 8.24 -22.05 -10.35
CA GLY A 171 9.60 -21.86 -10.81
C GLY A 171 10.46 -21.01 -9.87
N LYS A 172 11.27 -20.12 -10.45
CA LYS A 172 12.18 -19.22 -9.73
C LYS A 172 11.77 -17.78 -9.97
N ASP A 173 11.99 -16.94 -8.97
CA ASP A 173 11.88 -15.50 -9.14
C ASP A 173 13.03 -14.98 -10.03
N GLN A 174 12.67 -14.22 -11.06
CA GLN A 174 13.58 -13.68 -12.08
C GLN A 174 13.94 -12.20 -11.85
N GLY A 175 13.43 -11.59 -10.77
CA GLY A 175 13.66 -10.17 -10.49
C GLY A 175 15.00 -9.87 -9.80
N LYS A 176 15.34 -8.57 -9.70
CA LYS A 176 16.60 -8.10 -9.07
C LYS A 176 16.68 -8.44 -7.58
N LYS A 177 15.54 -8.58 -6.90
CA LYS A 177 15.41 -8.94 -5.48
C LYS A 177 14.79 -10.33 -5.31
N ALA A 178 15.20 -11.27 -6.18
CA ALA A 178 14.64 -12.61 -6.25
C ALA A 178 14.44 -13.28 -4.89
N MET A 179 13.21 -13.72 -4.62
CA MET A 179 12.87 -14.49 -3.43
C MET A 179 13.56 -15.86 -3.45
N LYS A 180 14.25 -16.21 -2.35
CA LYS A 180 14.88 -17.53 -2.19
C LYS A 180 13.86 -18.68 -2.10
N THR A 181 12.72 -18.40 -1.50
CA THR A 181 11.61 -19.34 -1.33
C THR A 181 10.34 -18.60 -1.70
N LEU A 182 9.64 -19.11 -2.71
CA LEU A 182 8.33 -18.59 -3.10
C LEU A 182 7.28 -19.03 -2.07
N PRO A 183 6.29 -18.18 -1.77
CA PRO A 183 5.14 -18.63 -1.01
C PRO A 183 4.37 -19.69 -1.81
N LYS A 184 3.74 -20.65 -1.10
CA LYS A 184 2.94 -21.69 -1.75
C LYS A 184 1.76 -21.08 -2.52
N GLU A 185 1.16 -20.06 -1.94
CA GLU A 185 0.00 -19.36 -2.48
C GLU A 185 0.09 -17.87 -2.15
N VAL A 186 -0.46 -17.05 -3.04
CA VAL A 186 -0.65 -15.61 -2.83
C VAL A 186 -2.13 -15.32 -3.01
N VAL A 187 -2.78 -14.82 -1.96
CA VAL A 187 -4.19 -14.46 -2.02
C VAL A 187 -4.33 -12.97 -2.28
N LEU A 188 -5.04 -12.64 -3.36
CA LEU A 188 -5.43 -11.28 -3.73
C LEU A 188 -6.92 -11.10 -3.43
N GLU A 189 -7.28 -10.05 -2.69
CA GLU A 189 -8.66 -9.59 -2.55
C GLU A 189 -8.86 -8.36 -3.44
N VAL A 190 -9.93 -8.34 -4.23
CA VAL A 190 -10.27 -7.32 -5.21
C VAL A 190 -11.63 -6.73 -4.83
N PRO A 191 -11.67 -5.80 -3.87
CA PRO A 191 -12.94 -5.23 -3.41
C PRO A 191 -13.65 -4.39 -4.49
N ASP A 192 -12.89 -3.86 -5.44
CA ASP A 192 -13.36 -3.06 -6.57
C ASP A 192 -12.36 -3.09 -7.74
N GLU A 193 -12.69 -2.49 -8.88
CA GLU A 193 -11.86 -2.52 -10.11
C GLU A 193 -10.55 -1.70 -10.02
N SER A 194 -10.37 -0.92 -8.95
CA SER A 194 -9.24 -0.02 -8.74
C SER A 194 -8.34 -0.42 -7.58
N THR A 195 -8.71 -1.45 -6.81
CA THR A 195 -8.01 -1.84 -5.59
C THR A 195 -7.68 -3.32 -5.61
N VAL A 196 -6.43 -3.65 -5.29
CA VAL A 196 -5.95 -5.01 -5.04
C VAL A 196 -5.33 -5.06 -3.66
N VAL A 197 -5.78 -5.98 -2.82
CA VAL A 197 -5.23 -6.23 -1.49
C VAL A 197 -4.51 -7.56 -1.51
N MET A 198 -3.20 -7.55 -1.28
CA MET A 198 -2.38 -8.75 -1.18
C MET A 198 -2.14 -9.10 0.28
N GLN A 199 -2.32 -10.37 0.64
CA GLN A 199 -1.98 -10.87 1.97
C GLN A 199 -0.47 -11.20 2.05
N ASP A 200 0.29 -10.43 2.83
CA ASP A 200 1.70 -10.70 3.12
C ASP A 200 1.85 -11.33 4.51
N PRO A 201 2.59 -12.46 4.65
CA PRO A 201 2.70 -13.16 5.93
C PRO A 201 3.44 -12.39 7.02
N LYS A 202 4.23 -11.36 6.67
CA LYS A 202 5.00 -10.54 7.61
C LYS A 202 4.39 -9.17 7.84
N LYS A 203 3.85 -8.56 6.79
CA LYS A 203 3.32 -7.19 6.77
C LYS A 203 1.80 -7.14 6.83
N GLY A 204 1.10 -8.27 6.80
CA GLY A 204 -0.36 -8.33 6.77
C GLY A 204 -0.90 -7.83 5.43
N LYS A 205 -2.01 -7.08 5.46
CA LYS A 205 -2.66 -6.55 4.26
C LYS A 205 -1.82 -5.46 3.60
N LEU A 206 -1.47 -5.69 2.34
CA LEU A 206 -0.83 -4.71 1.46
C LEU A 206 -1.83 -4.25 0.41
N VAL A 207 -2.16 -2.96 0.42
CA VAL A 207 -3.15 -2.37 -0.49
C VAL A 207 -2.43 -1.73 -1.66
N TYR A 208 -2.91 -2.03 -2.86
CA TYR A 208 -2.44 -1.46 -4.12
C TYR A 208 -3.61 -0.81 -4.84
N LYS A 209 -3.39 0.41 -5.33
CA LYS A 209 -4.38 1.22 -6.05
C LYS A 209 -3.98 1.35 -7.51
N LYS A 210 -4.95 1.22 -8.40
CA LYS A 210 -4.73 1.36 -9.84
C LYS A 210 -4.14 2.74 -10.16
N LYS A 211 -3.09 2.75 -10.98
CA LYS A 211 -2.41 3.95 -11.43
C LYS A 211 -3.21 4.72 -12.46
#